data_AF-A0A9Q0RBI3-F1
#
_entry.id   AF-A0A9Q0RBI3-F1
#
_cell.length_a   1.000
_cell.length_b   1.000
_cell.length_c   1.000
_cell.angle_alpha   90.00
_cell.angle_beta   90.00
_cell.angle_gamma   90.00
#
_symmetry.space_group_name_H-M   'P 1'
#
loop_
_entity.id
_entity.type
_entity.pdbx_description
1 polymer ?
#
loop_
_entity_poly.entity_id
_entity_poly.type
_entity_poly.pdbx_seq_one_letter_code
_entity_poly.pdbx_strand_id
1 'polypeptide(L)'
;MADYALSFEFSHVFEFRPFWIRIQNKQKKSKNKNSQFKIRFSTNEKKIMTNLPNKEYLISNPKEILYSLIEIIFAFSYDNRTNLGEPTVESAWNITKLSGTLSWFDTYSSIKESFISCIRRSLVYPLYRNWNLSMKILEDTKIIFSQGKTQVLKCLLKIKDIFDHHELKWHLSKIYIDDFCVWFQKSSSNQLFQNISQELQKIQIKKSEINWNLEEIEKEVEKQKEENEIENEIGDVD
;
A
#
# COMPACT_ATOMS: atom_id res chain seq x y z
N MET A 1 -16.70 -13.34 1.02
CA MET A 1 -17.02 -14.78 0.96
C MET A 1 -16.41 -15.42 -0.28
N ALA A 2 -16.84 -15.05 -1.50
CA ALA A 2 -16.24 -15.59 -2.73
C ALA A 2 -14.70 -15.43 -2.81
N ASP A 3 -14.17 -14.22 -2.63
CA ASP A 3 -12.73 -13.94 -2.67
C ASP A 3 -11.93 -14.62 -1.53
N TYR A 4 -12.61 -15.08 -0.47
CA TYR A 4 -11.99 -15.94 0.56
C TYR A 4 -11.95 -17.38 0.08
N ALA A 5 -13.07 -17.90 -0.44
CA ALA A 5 -13.19 -19.26 -0.95
C ALA A 5 -12.24 -19.53 -2.14
N LEU A 6 -12.07 -18.56 -3.03
CA LEU A 6 -11.33 -18.65 -4.29
C LEU A 6 -9.91 -18.05 -4.21
N SER A 7 -9.33 -18.00 -3.01
CA SER A 7 -8.01 -17.38 -2.82
C SER A 7 -6.88 -18.00 -3.64
N PHE A 8 -7.04 -19.26 -4.07
CA PHE A 8 -6.09 -19.97 -4.92
C PHE A 8 -6.03 -19.39 -6.35
N GLU A 9 -7.11 -18.79 -6.85
CA GLU A 9 -7.20 -18.26 -8.22
C GLU A 9 -6.27 -17.07 -8.46
N PHE A 10 -5.91 -16.35 -7.39
CA PHE A 10 -5.03 -15.18 -7.45
C PHE A 10 -3.73 -15.36 -6.64
N SER A 11 -3.25 -16.60 -6.53
CA SER A 11 -1.95 -16.94 -5.92
C SER A 11 -0.78 -16.13 -6.50
N HIS A 12 -0.81 -15.87 -7.81
CA HIS A 12 0.20 -15.08 -8.52
C HIS A 12 0.39 -13.66 -7.92
N VAL A 13 -0.66 -13.04 -7.38
CA VAL A 13 -0.59 -11.72 -6.70
C VAL A 13 0.23 -11.80 -5.41
N PHE A 14 0.13 -12.92 -4.68
CA PHE A 14 0.89 -13.16 -3.45
C PHE A 14 2.37 -13.49 -3.72
N GLU A 15 2.62 -14.23 -4.79
CA GLU A 15 3.95 -14.67 -5.21
C GLU A 15 4.76 -13.56 -5.87
N PHE A 16 4.08 -12.59 -6.49
CA PHE A 16 4.72 -11.45 -7.10
C PHE A 16 5.69 -10.75 -6.13
N ARG A 17 6.86 -10.39 -6.65
CA ARG A 17 7.91 -9.70 -5.90
C ARG A 17 8.10 -8.29 -6.42
N PRO A 18 7.43 -7.30 -5.79
CA PRO A 18 7.61 -5.89 -6.11
C PRO A 18 9.07 -5.45 -6.01
N PHE A 19 9.37 -4.31 -6.63
CA PHE A 19 10.74 -3.81 -6.70
C PHE A 19 11.35 -3.49 -5.33
N TRP A 20 10.56 -3.10 -4.33
CA TRP A 20 11.04 -2.89 -2.95
C TRP A 20 11.51 -4.19 -2.29
N ILE A 21 10.90 -5.34 -2.56
CA ILE A 21 11.38 -6.64 -2.06
C ILE A 21 12.75 -6.97 -2.66
N ARG A 22 12.94 -6.67 -3.95
CA ARG A 22 14.24 -6.86 -4.64
C ARG A 22 15.32 -5.98 -4.00
N ILE A 23 14.97 -4.74 -3.64
CA ILE A 23 15.87 -3.81 -2.92
C ILE A 23 16.22 -4.35 -1.53
N GLN A 24 15.24 -4.82 -0.76
CA GLN A 24 15.47 -5.40 0.57
C GLN A 24 16.43 -6.59 0.49
N ASN A 25 16.25 -7.47 -0.49
CA ASN A 25 17.13 -8.62 -0.69
C ASN A 25 18.56 -8.20 -1.07
N LYS A 26 18.72 -7.16 -1.89
CA LYS A 26 20.05 -6.58 -2.20
C LYS A 26 20.70 -5.97 -0.95
N GLN A 27 19.93 -5.28 -0.11
CA GLN A 27 20.42 -4.73 1.16
C GLN A 27 20.89 -5.84 2.11
N LYS A 28 20.12 -6.93 2.27
CA LYS A 28 20.50 -8.09 3.10
C LYS A 28 21.74 -8.83 2.59
N LYS A 29 21.94 -8.91 1.26
CA LYS A 29 23.12 -9.57 0.66
C LYS A 29 24.41 -8.74 0.76
N SER A 30 24.32 -7.42 0.93
CA SER A 30 25.48 -6.55 1.14
C SER A 30 26.06 -6.78 2.54
N LYS A 31 26.96 -7.76 2.69
CA LYS A 31 27.58 -8.16 3.97
C LYS A 31 28.55 -7.13 4.57
N ASN A 32 28.91 -6.07 3.83
CA ASN A 32 29.77 -5.01 4.35
C ASN A 32 28.93 -3.92 5.02
N LYS A 33 29.04 -3.80 6.36
CA LYS A 33 28.40 -2.73 7.17
C LYS A 33 28.72 -1.31 6.65
N ASN A 34 29.80 -1.14 5.89
CA ASN A 34 30.25 0.16 5.35
C ASN A 34 29.77 0.47 3.92
N SER A 35 29.21 -0.49 3.17
CA SER A 35 28.62 -0.22 1.84
C SER A 35 27.12 -0.50 1.86
N GLN A 36 26.37 0.38 2.53
CA GLN A 36 24.92 0.35 2.52
C GLN A 36 24.43 0.56 1.08
N PHE A 37 23.68 -0.40 0.54
CA PHE A 37 23.09 -0.28 -0.80
C PHE A 37 22.22 0.99 -0.85
N LYS A 38 22.71 2.01 -1.57
CA LYS A 38 22.05 3.32 -1.67
C LYS A 38 21.10 3.33 -2.86
N ILE A 39 19.83 3.57 -2.57
CA ILE A 39 18.78 3.75 -3.57
C ILE A 39 19.08 5.03 -4.38
N ARG A 40 19.02 4.94 -5.71
CA ARG A 40 19.32 6.06 -6.63
C ARG A 40 18.14 6.35 -7.54
N PHE A 41 17.90 7.64 -7.80
CA PHE A 41 16.91 8.08 -8.77
C PHE A 41 17.43 7.91 -10.21
N SER A 42 16.53 7.52 -11.12
CA SER A 42 16.76 7.52 -12.56
C SER A 42 16.85 8.96 -13.08
N THR A 43 17.34 9.12 -14.32
CA THR A 43 17.39 10.44 -14.97
C THR A 43 16.00 11.05 -15.10
N ASN A 44 15.00 10.24 -15.46
CA ASN A 44 13.61 10.71 -15.56
C ASN A 44 13.05 11.13 -14.20
N GLU A 45 13.25 10.32 -13.15
CA GLU A 45 12.82 10.66 -11.79
C GLU A 45 13.43 11.98 -11.34
N LYS A 46 14.74 12.20 -11.57
CA LYS A 46 15.39 13.47 -11.26
C LYS A 46 14.78 14.65 -12.03
N LYS A 47 14.47 14.47 -13.32
CA LYS A 47 13.83 15.50 -14.15
C LYS A 47 12.43 15.87 -13.64
N ILE A 48 11.64 14.87 -13.23
CA ILE A 48 10.33 15.12 -12.60
C ILE A 48 10.53 15.92 -11.31
N MET A 49 11.47 15.50 -10.46
CA MET A 49 11.76 16.18 -9.20
C MET A 49 12.18 17.64 -9.39
N THR A 50 12.97 17.96 -10.40
CA THR A 50 13.38 19.36 -10.69
C THR A 50 12.23 20.23 -11.21
N ASN A 51 11.20 19.62 -11.79
CA ASN A 51 10.05 20.31 -12.35
C ASN A 51 8.91 20.50 -11.34
N LEU A 52 9.06 20.01 -10.10
CA LEU A 52 8.06 20.17 -9.06
C LEU A 52 7.96 21.65 -8.62
N PRO A 53 6.78 22.09 -8.13
CA PRO A 53 6.59 23.44 -7.65
C PRO A 53 7.60 23.83 -6.56
N ASN A 54 8.15 25.04 -6.66
CA ASN A 54 9.04 25.57 -5.63
C ASN A 54 8.24 26.16 -4.45
N LYS A 55 7.71 25.29 -3.59
CA LYS A 55 6.96 25.67 -2.37
C LYS A 55 7.76 25.40 -1.10
N GLU A 56 7.47 26.16 -0.05
CA GLU A 56 7.89 25.91 1.33
C GLU A 56 6.65 25.62 2.19
N TYR A 57 6.77 24.71 3.15
CA TYR A 57 5.65 24.28 3.98
C TYR A 57 5.92 24.54 5.45
N LEU A 58 5.02 25.30 6.08
CA LEU A 58 4.98 25.52 7.52
C LEU A 58 3.90 24.61 8.11
N ILE A 59 4.30 23.41 8.52
CA ILE A 59 3.36 22.37 8.96
C ILE A 59 3.37 22.27 10.48
N SER A 60 2.21 22.49 11.08
CA SER A 60 2.01 22.38 12.53
C SER A 60 2.10 20.93 13.01
N ASN A 61 1.47 19.98 12.31
CA ASN A 61 1.47 18.57 12.67
C ASN A 61 2.01 17.66 11.54
N PRO A 62 3.34 17.53 11.39
CA PRO A 62 3.93 16.69 10.35
C PRO A 62 3.70 15.18 10.56
N LYS A 63 3.22 14.74 11.74
CA LYS A 63 2.90 13.32 11.99
C LYS A 63 1.63 12.89 11.27
N GLU A 64 0.57 13.68 11.36
CA GLU A 64 -0.71 13.38 10.68
C GLU A 64 -0.54 13.25 9.17
N ILE A 65 0.28 14.14 8.58
CA ILE A 65 0.63 14.07 7.15
C ILE A 65 1.35 12.76 6.80
N LEU A 66 2.20 12.25 7.69
CA LEU A 66 2.84 10.94 7.49
C LEU A 66 1.85 9.79 7.59
N TYR A 67 0.79 9.90 8.38
CA TYR A 67 -0.28 8.89 8.46
C TYR A 67 -1.06 8.80 7.15
N SER A 68 -1.41 9.93 6.55
CA SER A 68 -1.99 9.98 5.20
C SER A 68 -1.03 9.42 4.14
N LEU A 69 0.26 9.73 4.23
CA LEU A 69 1.26 9.18 3.31
C LEU A 69 1.39 7.66 3.43
N ILE A 70 1.32 7.10 4.64
CA ILE A 70 1.35 5.64 4.86
C ILE A 70 0.21 4.96 4.09
N GLU A 71 -0.99 5.51 4.16
CA GLU A 71 -2.14 5.01 3.42
C GLU A 71 -1.92 5.08 1.90
N ILE A 72 -1.45 6.21 1.38
CA ILE A 72 -1.22 6.37 -0.06
C ILE A 72 -0.21 5.33 -0.56
N ILE A 73 0.82 5.04 0.24
CA ILE A 73 1.80 4.00 -0.06
C ILE A 73 1.19 2.61 0.06
N PHE A 74 0.30 2.35 1.03
CA PHE A 74 -0.45 1.09 1.09
C PHE A 74 -1.29 0.89 -0.18
N ALA A 75 -2.05 1.90 -0.59
CA ALA A 75 -2.90 1.88 -1.76
C ALA A 75 -2.09 1.62 -3.05
N PHE A 76 -0.96 2.30 -3.22
CA PHE A 76 -0.03 2.02 -4.32
C PHE A 76 0.60 0.62 -4.24
N SER A 77 0.91 0.14 -3.04
CA SER A 77 1.50 -1.19 -2.87
C SER A 77 0.50 -2.29 -3.23
N TYR A 78 -0.77 -2.09 -2.88
CA TYR A 78 -1.88 -2.94 -3.33
C TYR A 78 -1.94 -2.96 -4.86
N ASP A 79 -2.05 -1.78 -5.49
CA ASP A 79 -2.15 -1.68 -6.94
C ASP A 79 -0.98 -2.32 -7.68
N ASN A 80 0.25 -2.09 -7.19
CA ASN A 80 1.44 -2.66 -7.77
C ASN A 80 1.46 -4.19 -7.70
N ARG A 81 0.92 -4.79 -6.63
CA ARG A 81 0.80 -6.24 -6.55
C ARG A 81 -0.25 -6.78 -7.49
N THR A 82 -1.45 -6.20 -7.45
CA THR A 82 -2.59 -6.70 -8.22
C THR A 82 -2.39 -6.55 -9.72
N ASN A 83 -1.58 -5.58 -10.15
CA ASN A 83 -1.19 -5.39 -11.54
C ASN A 83 0.24 -5.86 -11.85
N LEU A 84 0.85 -6.68 -10.99
CA LEU A 84 2.17 -7.31 -11.22
C LEU A 84 3.30 -6.32 -11.62
N GLY A 85 3.24 -5.11 -11.08
CA GLY A 85 4.24 -4.07 -11.26
C GLY A 85 3.96 -3.09 -12.39
N GLU A 86 2.97 -3.35 -13.24
CA GLU A 86 2.65 -2.54 -14.42
C GLU A 86 1.31 -1.81 -14.21
N PRO A 87 1.30 -0.46 -14.15
CA PRO A 87 0.06 0.28 -13.97
C PRO A 87 -0.94 0.06 -15.12
N THR A 88 -2.23 0.05 -14.80
CA THR A 88 -3.33 -0.08 -15.76
C THR A 88 -4.21 1.18 -15.74
N VAL A 89 -5.24 1.23 -16.60
CA VAL A 89 -6.24 2.30 -16.59
C VAL A 89 -6.97 2.40 -15.24
N GLU A 90 -7.06 1.30 -14.50
CA GLU A 90 -7.69 1.26 -13.18
C GLU A 90 -6.75 1.64 -12.03
N SER A 91 -5.44 1.78 -12.28
CA SER A 91 -4.47 2.06 -11.22
C SER A 91 -4.78 3.33 -10.44
N ALA A 92 -5.12 4.41 -11.14
CA ALA A 92 -5.49 5.66 -10.47
C ALA A 92 -6.79 5.50 -9.65
N TRP A 93 -7.76 4.72 -10.15
CA TRP A 93 -9.00 4.42 -9.43
C TRP A 93 -8.72 3.61 -8.16
N ASN A 94 -7.92 2.55 -8.28
CA ASN A 94 -7.56 1.66 -7.19
C ASN A 94 -6.81 2.40 -6.07
N ILE A 95 -5.76 3.16 -6.43
CA ILE A 95 -4.99 3.96 -5.47
C ILE A 95 -5.90 4.97 -4.75
N THR A 96 -6.77 5.65 -5.50
CA THR A 96 -7.71 6.62 -4.92
C THR A 96 -8.70 5.93 -3.99
N LYS A 97 -9.30 4.82 -4.40
CA LYS A 97 -10.33 4.14 -3.62
C LYS A 97 -9.78 3.47 -2.38
N LEU A 98 -8.53 3.06 -2.34
CA LEU A 98 -7.92 2.49 -1.14
C LEU A 98 -7.41 3.55 -0.16
N SER A 99 -7.24 4.79 -0.62
CA SER A 99 -6.82 5.91 0.22
C SER A 99 -8.01 6.77 0.64
N GLY A 100 -8.36 6.81 1.94
CA GLY A 100 -9.34 7.74 2.51
C GLY A 100 -8.95 9.21 2.30
N THR A 101 -7.66 9.54 2.40
CA THR A 101 -7.08 10.86 2.08
C THR A 101 -7.41 11.27 0.64
N LEU A 102 -7.20 10.39 -0.34
CA LEU A 102 -7.40 10.73 -1.76
C LEU A 102 -8.86 10.64 -2.22
N SER A 103 -9.66 9.77 -1.62
CA SER A 103 -11.07 9.57 -2.02
C SER A 103 -12.08 10.40 -1.24
N TRP A 104 -11.74 10.76 0.00
CA TRP A 104 -12.66 11.41 0.93
C TRP A 104 -12.02 12.54 1.74
N PHE A 105 -10.77 12.92 1.42
CA PHE A 105 -10.03 13.98 2.11
C PHE A 105 -9.92 13.75 3.62
N ASP A 106 -9.85 12.48 4.01
CA ASP A 106 -9.83 12.07 5.41
C ASP A 106 -8.46 12.31 6.07
N THR A 107 -8.46 12.41 7.39
CA THR A 107 -7.27 12.61 8.22
C THR A 107 -7.25 11.61 9.37
N TYR A 108 -6.06 11.20 9.79
CA TYR A 108 -5.90 10.14 10.78
C TYR A 108 -5.16 10.62 12.02
N SER A 109 -5.54 10.09 13.17
CA SER A 109 -4.91 10.37 14.47
C SER A 109 -3.77 9.41 14.80
N SER A 110 -3.71 8.25 14.13
CA SER A 110 -2.66 7.24 14.35
C SER A 110 -2.38 6.39 13.11
N ILE A 111 -1.20 5.74 13.10
CA ILE A 111 -0.81 4.76 12.06
C ILE A 111 -1.79 3.59 12.00
N LYS A 112 -2.29 3.16 13.17
CA LYS A 112 -3.19 2.00 13.25
C LYS A 112 -4.53 2.32 12.62
N GLU A 113 -5.07 3.51 12.90
CA GLU A 113 -6.30 4.00 12.30
C GLU A 113 -6.19 4.10 10.77
N SER A 114 -5.09 4.66 10.25
CA SER A 114 -4.89 4.77 8.80
C SER A 114 -4.83 3.41 8.12
N PHE A 115 -4.18 2.42 8.72
CA PHE A 115 -4.20 1.06 8.19
C PHE A 115 -5.55 0.36 8.32
N ILE A 116 -6.28 0.52 9.43
CA ILE A 116 -7.63 -0.04 9.57
C ILE A 116 -8.53 0.51 8.46
N SER A 117 -8.45 1.81 8.17
CA SER A 117 -9.13 2.42 7.03
C SER A 117 -8.73 1.73 5.72
N CYS A 118 -7.44 1.64 5.42
CA CYS A 118 -6.94 0.97 4.20
C CYS A 118 -7.44 -0.47 4.05
N ILE A 119 -7.36 -1.27 5.12
CA ILE A 119 -7.73 -2.69 5.13
C ILE A 119 -9.24 -2.85 4.90
N ARG A 120 -10.07 -2.04 5.57
CA ARG A 120 -11.51 -2.03 5.34
C ARG A 120 -11.81 -1.72 3.88
N ARG A 121 -11.13 -0.73 3.30
CA ARG A 121 -11.31 -0.32 1.90
C ARG A 121 -10.83 -1.39 0.91
N SER A 122 -9.73 -2.09 1.19
CA SER A 122 -9.23 -3.19 0.34
C SER A 122 -10.11 -4.44 0.36
N LEU A 123 -10.99 -4.55 1.35
CA LEU A 123 -11.98 -5.63 1.46
C LEU A 123 -13.33 -5.27 0.84
N VAL A 124 -13.51 -4.05 0.32
CA VAL A 124 -14.80 -3.58 -0.23
C VAL A 124 -14.69 -3.16 -1.69
N TYR A 125 -13.69 -2.35 -2.03
CA TYR A 125 -13.66 -1.67 -3.33
C TYR A 125 -12.98 -2.44 -4.46
N PRO A 126 -11.77 -2.98 -4.30
CA PRO A 126 -10.98 -3.45 -5.44
C PRO A 126 -11.42 -4.84 -5.92
N LEU A 127 -10.81 -5.31 -7.00
CA LEU A 127 -11.07 -6.63 -7.58
C LEU A 127 -10.79 -7.78 -6.58
N TYR A 128 -9.70 -7.71 -5.81
CA TYR A 128 -9.30 -8.78 -4.88
C TYR A 128 -9.53 -8.40 -3.41
N ARG A 129 -10.68 -8.76 -2.85
CA ARG A 129 -11.07 -8.39 -1.47
C ARG A 129 -10.70 -9.48 -0.49
N ASN A 130 -9.40 -9.56 -0.20
CA ASN A 130 -8.84 -10.62 0.62
C ASN A 130 -8.04 -10.09 1.82
N TRP A 131 -8.27 -10.67 3.00
CA TRP A 131 -7.60 -10.29 4.24
C TRP A 131 -6.09 -10.53 4.19
N ASN A 132 -5.68 -11.71 3.73
CA ASN A 132 -4.27 -12.08 3.66
C ASN A 132 -3.51 -11.18 2.68
N LEU A 133 -4.16 -10.81 1.57
CA LEU A 133 -3.60 -9.82 0.64
C LEU A 133 -3.41 -8.47 1.36
N SER A 134 -4.42 -8.01 2.08
CA SER A 134 -4.35 -6.74 2.84
C SER A 134 -3.21 -6.75 3.87
N MET A 135 -3.00 -7.87 4.57
CA MET A 135 -1.85 -8.04 5.49
C MET A 135 -0.51 -8.05 4.74
N LYS A 136 -0.44 -8.68 3.56
CA LYS A 136 0.74 -8.66 2.69
C LYS A 136 1.11 -7.24 2.26
N ILE A 137 0.12 -6.41 1.92
CA ILE A 137 0.30 -5.00 1.54
C ILE A 137 0.75 -4.15 2.74
N LEU A 138 0.22 -4.43 3.94
CA LEU A 138 0.69 -3.80 5.17
C LEU A 138 2.19 -4.07 5.38
N GLU A 139 2.64 -5.31 5.20
CA GLU A 139 4.06 -5.65 5.27
C GLU A 139 4.91 -4.99 4.17
N ASP A 140 4.40 -4.88 2.94
CA ASP A 140 5.09 -4.12 1.89
C ASP A 140 5.28 -2.65 2.26
N THR A 141 4.24 -2.05 2.83
CA THR A 141 4.28 -0.66 3.29
C THR A 141 5.37 -0.50 4.36
N LYS A 142 5.43 -1.41 5.34
CA LYS A 142 6.52 -1.45 6.34
C LYS A 142 7.90 -1.55 5.69
N ILE A 143 8.06 -2.41 4.68
CA ILE A 143 9.32 -2.60 3.96
C ILE A 143 9.72 -1.31 3.23
N ILE A 144 8.80 -0.66 2.52
CA ILE A 144 9.05 0.60 1.80
C ILE A 144 9.54 1.68 2.76
N PHE A 145 8.88 1.85 3.91
CA PHE A 145 9.28 2.86 4.91
C PHE A 145 10.60 2.51 5.61
N SER A 146 10.90 1.22 5.82
CA SER A 146 12.19 0.77 6.38
C SER A 146 13.38 1.08 5.47
N GLN A 147 13.14 1.19 4.16
CA GLN A 147 14.16 1.50 3.15
C GLN A 147 14.52 2.99 3.07
N GLY A 148 13.81 3.84 3.79
CA GLY A 148 14.11 5.26 3.90
C GLY A 148 13.35 6.15 2.93
N LYS A 149 13.53 7.47 3.11
CA LYS A 149 12.74 8.49 2.41
C LYS A 149 12.87 8.44 0.89
N THR A 150 14.05 8.08 0.40
CA THR A 150 14.32 7.92 -1.04
C THR A 150 13.39 6.88 -1.67
N GLN A 151 13.12 5.79 -0.96
CA GLN A 151 12.23 4.74 -1.47
C GLN A 151 10.78 5.21 -1.51
N VAL A 152 10.32 5.86 -0.44
CA VAL A 152 8.97 6.45 -0.39
C VAL A 152 8.78 7.48 -1.51
N LEU A 153 9.77 8.35 -1.73
CA LEU A 153 9.73 9.33 -2.80
C LEU A 153 9.70 8.68 -4.20
N LYS A 154 10.40 7.55 -4.41
CA LYS A 154 10.26 6.78 -5.65
C LYS A 154 8.85 6.26 -5.88
N CYS A 155 8.19 5.75 -4.82
CA CYS A 155 6.80 5.34 -4.92
C CYS A 155 5.90 6.54 -5.26
N LEU A 156 6.08 7.68 -4.59
CA LEU A 156 5.33 8.91 -4.90
C LEU A 156 5.51 9.37 -6.35
N LEU A 157 6.73 9.31 -6.90
CA LEU A 157 6.97 9.66 -8.31
C LEU A 157 6.23 8.72 -9.28
N LYS A 158 6.08 7.43 -8.94
CA LYS A 158 5.27 6.49 -9.72
C LYS A 158 3.79 6.79 -9.61
N ILE A 159 3.30 7.12 -8.41
CA ILE A 159 1.90 7.51 -8.19
C ILE A 159 1.58 8.81 -8.95
N LYS A 160 2.51 9.77 -8.92
CA LYS A 160 2.44 11.00 -9.71
C LYS A 160 2.27 10.72 -11.19
N ASP A 161 3.11 9.85 -11.74
CA ASP A 161 3.06 9.46 -13.15
C ASP A 161 1.71 8.82 -13.52
N ILE A 162 1.18 7.94 -12.66
CA ILE A 162 -0.15 7.33 -12.83
C ILE A 162 -1.25 8.40 -12.86
N PHE A 163 -1.24 9.36 -11.93
CA PHE A 163 -2.28 10.39 -11.89
C PHE A 163 -2.13 11.42 -13.00
N ASP A 164 -0.92 11.91 -13.28
CA ASP A 164 -0.69 12.92 -14.33
C ASP A 164 -1.19 12.48 -15.70
N HIS A 165 -1.19 11.17 -15.99
CA HIS A 165 -1.68 10.60 -17.24
C HIS A 165 -3.13 10.11 -17.18
N HIS A 166 -3.83 10.26 -16.06
CA HIS A 166 -5.22 9.82 -15.93
C HIS A 166 -6.21 10.98 -16.13
N GLU A 167 -7.11 10.82 -17.11
CA GLU A 167 -8.04 11.86 -17.57
C GLU A 167 -8.88 12.51 -16.47
N LEU A 168 -9.42 11.70 -15.54
CA LEU A 168 -10.31 12.19 -14.48
C LEU A 168 -9.62 12.48 -13.14
N LYS A 169 -8.37 12.02 -12.93
CA LYS A 169 -7.73 11.98 -11.60
C LYS A 169 -6.40 12.73 -11.53
N TRP A 170 -5.98 13.36 -12.62
CA TRP A 170 -4.77 14.20 -12.65
C TRP A 170 -4.76 15.30 -11.60
N HIS A 171 -5.92 15.79 -11.17
CA HIS A 171 -6.01 16.81 -10.14
C HIS A 171 -5.41 16.33 -8.80
N LEU A 172 -5.55 15.05 -8.44
CA LEU A 172 -4.95 14.47 -7.22
C LEU A 172 -3.42 14.52 -7.25
N SER A 173 -2.82 14.42 -8.44
CA SER A 173 -1.39 14.69 -8.63
C SER A 173 -1.03 16.09 -8.15
N LYS A 174 -1.83 17.09 -8.52
CA LYS A 174 -1.52 18.51 -8.27
C LYS A 174 -1.81 18.95 -6.84
N ILE A 175 -2.90 18.47 -6.26
CA ILE A 175 -3.36 18.91 -4.93
C ILE A 175 -2.78 18.08 -3.78
N TYR A 176 -2.29 16.86 -4.05
CA TYR A 176 -1.67 16.00 -3.03
C TYR A 176 -0.26 15.56 -3.39
N ILE A 177 -0.10 14.84 -4.50
CA ILE A 177 1.14 14.08 -4.73
C ILE A 177 2.34 15.01 -4.98
N ASP A 178 2.16 16.11 -5.72
CA ASP A 178 3.18 17.13 -5.92
C ASP A 178 3.63 17.72 -4.59
N ASP A 179 2.69 18.06 -3.72
CA ASP A 179 3.00 18.68 -2.43
C ASP A 179 3.67 17.68 -1.48
N PHE A 180 3.26 16.41 -1.47
CA PHE A 180 3.98 15.34 -0.79
C PHE A 180 5.41 15.20 -1.31
N CYS A 181 5.61 15.20 -2.63
CA CYS A 181 6.96 15.10 -3.22
C CYS A 181 7.85 16.26 -2.79
N VAL A 182 7.37 17.50 -2.88
CA VAL A 182 8.14 18.70 -2.51
C VAL A 182 8.44 18.70 -1.00
N TRP A 183 7.44 18.38 -0.17
CA TRP A 183 7.62 18.32 1.28
C TRP A 183 8.62 17.23 1.69
N PHE A 184 8.59 16.07 1.03
CA PHE A 184 9.55 14.99 1.29
C PHE A 184 10.98 15.34 0.88
N GLN A 185 11.13 16.13 -0.18
CA GLN A 185 12.43 16.59 -0.66
C GLN A 185 13.07 17.64 0.26
N LYS A 186 12.28 18.61 0.72
CA LYS A 186 12.83 19.83 1.35
C LYS A 186 12.75 19.85 2.88
N SER A 187 11.62 19.42 3.45
CA SER A 187 11.23 19.89 4.79
C SER A 187 10.95 18.77 5.79
N SER A 188 10.74 17.54 5.33
CA SER A 188 10.47 16.42 6.24
C SER A 188 11.71 16.08 7.09
N SER A 189 11.55 16.13 8.42
CA SER A 189 12.62 15.77 9.36
C SER A 189 13.02 14.29 9.22
N ASN A 190 14.31 14.03 9.06
CA ASN A 190 14.84 12.66 8.98
C ASN A 190 14.61 11.88 10.27
N GLN A 191 14.73 12.56 11.43
CA GLN A 191 14.48 11.95 12.73
C GLN A 191 13.01 11.59 12.91
N LEU A 192 12.09 12.50 12.54
CA LEU A 192 10.66 12.23 12.58
C LEU A 192 10.29 11.03 11.70
N PHE A 193 10.80 11.00 10.47
CA PHE A 193 10.56 9.89 9.55
C PHE A 193 11.09 8.56 10.11
N GLN A 194 12.29 8.55 10.71
CA GLN A 194 12.84 7.35 11.34
C GLN A 194 11.97 6.87 12.51
N ASN A 195 11.48 7.78 13.35
CA ASN A 195 10.59 7.43 14.46
C ASN A 195 9.30 6.80 13.96
N ILE A 196 8.65 7.40 12.96
CA ILE A 196 7.43 6.85 12.35
C ILE A 196 7.72 5.50 11.68
N SER A 197 8.85 5.35 10.98
CA SER A 197 9.23 4.09 10.35
C SER A 197 9.41 2.97 11.38
N GLN A 198 9.98 3.27 12.55
CA GLN A 198 10.11 2.32 13.67
C GLN A 198 8.77 1.99 14.34
N GLU A 199 7.91 2.99 14.53
CA GLU A 199 6.55 2.80 15.06
C GLU A 199 5.73 1.91 14.13
N LEU A 200 5.82 2.17 12.82
CA LEU A 200 5.19 1.39 11.75
C LEU A 200 5.57 -0.10 11.82
N GLN A 201 6.83 -0.44 12.13
CA GLN A 201 7.26 -1.84 12.24
C GLN A 201 6.55 -2.61 13.35
N LYS A 202 6.10 -1.92 14.40
CA LYS A 202 5.45 -2.52 15.58
C LYS A 202 3.96 -2.77 15.35
N ILE A 203 3.36 -2.20 14.31
CA ILE A 203 1.93 -2.31 14.06
C ILE A 203 1.57 -3.74 13.65
N GLN A 204 0.56 -4.28 14.32
CA GLN A 204 -0.13 -5.50 13.95
C GLN A 204 -1.62 -5.22 14.03
N ILE A 205 -2.38 -5.81 13.09
CA ILE A 205 -3.83 -5.64 13.02
C ILE A 205 -4.45 -7.04 12.92
N LYS A 206 -5.36 -7.31 13.83
CA LYS A 206 -6.15 -8.54 13.88
C LYS A 206 -7.51 -8.32 13.22
N LYS A 207 -8.15 -9.40 12.77
CA LYS A 207 -9.49 -9.35 12.13
C LYS A 207 -10.55 -8.74 13.05
N SER A 208 -10.49 -9.04 14.34
CA SER A 208 -11.41 -8.47 15.33
C SER A 208 -11.34 -6.94 15.43
N GLU A 209 -10.23 -6.32 15.06
CA GLU A 209 -10.02 -4.87 15.21
C GLU A 209 -10.67 -4.03 14.09
N ILE A 210 -11.13 -4.66 13.00
CA ILE A 210 -11.83 -3.94 11.93
C ILE A 210 -13.36 -3.92 12.10
N ASN A 211 -13.88 -4.59 13.14
CA ASN A 211 -15.29 -4.60 13.54
C ASN A 211 -16.29 -5.08 12.46
N TRP A 212 -15.89 -6.04 11.61
CA TRP A 212 -16.71 -6.58 10.51
C TRP A 212 -17.05 -8.08 10.62
N ASN A 213 -16.83 -8.69 11.79
CA ASN A 213 -17.11 -10.11 12.05
C ASN A 213 -16.56 -11.07 10.98
N LEU A 214 -15.41 -10.75 10.38
CA LEU A 214 -14.83 -11.57 9.30
C LEU A 214 -14.62 -13.03 9.71
N GLU A 215 -14.23 -13.27 10.96
CA GLU A 215 -13.97 -14.62 11.47
C GLU A 215 -15.25 -15.48 11.49
N GLU A 216 -16.41 -14.87 11.76
CA GLU A 216 -17.70 -15.58 11.74
C GLU A 216 -18.08 -15.89 10.29
N ILE A 217 -17.94 -14.90 9.40
CA ILE A 217 -18.25 -15.04 7.97
C ILE A 217 -17.38 -16.13 7.32
N GLU A 218 -16.10 -16.18 7.64
CA GLU A 218 -15.17 -17.17 7.09
C GLU A 218 -15.46 -18.59 7.61
N LYS A 219 -15.81 -18.73 8.89
CA LYS A 219 -16.22 -20.04 9.45
C LYS A 219 -17.47 -20.59 8.76
N GLU A 220 -18.44 -19.73 8.49
CA GLU A 220 -19.66 -20.13 7.79
C GLU A 220 -19.37 -20.59 6.35
N VAL A 221 -18.45 -19.90 5.65
CA VAL A 221 -18.00 -20.33 4.31
C VAL A 221 -17.32 -21.70 4.36
N GLU A 222 -16.48 -21.95 5.37
CA GLU A 222 -15.80 -23.24 5.49
C GLU A 222 -16.79 -24.38 5.75
N LYS A 223 -17.76 -24.15 6.64
CA LYS A 223 -18.84 -25.10 6.91
C LYS A 223 -19.63 -25.44 5.65
N GLN A 224 -19.98 -24.44 4.84
CA GLN A 224 -20.68 -24.66 3.57
C GLN A 224 -19.85 -25.46 2.57
N LYS A 225 -18.52 -25.31 2.55
CA LYS A 225 -17.64 -26.13 1.70
C LYS A 225 -17.65 -27.59 2.13
N GLU A 226 -17.51 -27.84 3.42
CA GLU A 226 -17.56 -29.19 3.99
C GLU A 226 -18.90 -29.88 3.68
N GLU A 227 -20.02 -29.17 3.83
CA GLU A 227 -21.36 -29.69 3.48
C GLU A 227 -21.48 -30.05 1.98
N ASN A 228 -20.98 -29.18 1.09
CA ASN A 228 -21.00 -29.45 -0.36
C ASN A 228 -20.07 -30.61 -0.78
N GLU A 229 -18.92 -30.77 -0.12
CA GLU A 229 -18.01 -31.89 -0.40
C GLU A 229 -18.66 -33.23 -0.02
N ILE A 230 -19.35 -33.28 1.12
CA ILE A 230 -20.10 -34.46 1.57
C ILE A 230 -21.25 -34.79 0.61
N GLU A 231 -22.01 -33.79 0.13
CA GLU A 231 -23.08 -34.02 -0.84
C GLU A 231 -22.57 -34.57 -2.19
N ASN A 232 -21.42 -34.07 -2.66
CA ASN A 232 -20.79 -34.58 -3.89
C ASN A 232 -20.27 -36.02 -3.73
N GLU A 233 -19.66 -36.35 -2.57
CA GLU A 233 -19.21 -37.72 -2.29
C GLU A 233 -20.37 -38.73 -2.18
N ILE A 234 -21.55 -38.30 -1.73
CA ILE A 234 -22.75 -39.15 -1.66
C ILE A 234 -23.39 -39.31 -3.05
N GLY A 235 -23.35 -38.26 -3.89
CA GLY A 235 -23.92 -38.29 -5.25
C GLY A 235 -23.13 -39.11 -6.27
N ASP A 236 -21.84 -39.38 -6.02
CA ASP A 236 -20.98 -40.20 -6.90
C ASP A 236 -21.04 -41.72 -6.59
N VAL A 237 -21.87 -42.14 -5.62
CA VAL A 237 -22.00 -43.55 -5.17
C VAL A 237 -23.26 -44.24 -5.74
N ASP A 238 -24.12 -43.52 -6.45
CA ASP A 238 -25.31 -44.05 -7.17
C ASP A 238 -25.11 -44.15 -8.69
#